data_AF-A0A4V1M6E3-F1
#
_entry.id   AF-A0A4V1M6E3-F1
#
_cell.length_a   1.000
_cell.length_b   1.000
_cell.length_c   1.000
_cell.angle_alpha   90.00
_cell.angle_beta   90.00
_cell.angle_gamma   90.00
#
_symmetry.space_group_name_H-M   'P 1'
#
loop_
_entity.id
_entity.type
_entity.pdbx_description
1 polymer ?
#
loop_
_entity_poly.entity_id
_entity_poly.type
_entity_poly.pdbx_seq_one_letter_code
_entity_poly.pdbx_strand_id
1 'polypeptide(L)'
;MKVRLALLTILAGLLAACGRFEGTFSFLRDEPVKADVPGTFILDQSSQSGAMLRSMGYTDLSARITLKEDGTFSISQMPDCWLTDFADSKGGYDGCSGTWSIYKSYSVYTISLSVDRWVEGSTYVRDKKNSGFAYTAAFTLTKEKEGYGLALPLAAGDKGHVYFRREKRG
;
A
#
# COMPACT_ATOMS: atom_id res chain seq x y z
N MET A 1 9.01 53.96 9.94
CA MET A 1 7.94 53.05 10.46
C MET A 1 7.30 52.13 9.40
N LYS A 2 7.99 51.77 8.29
CA LYS A 2 7.41 50.90 7.24
C LYS A 2 7.97 49.46 7.21
N VAL A 3 9.04 49.19 7.95
CA VAL A 3 9.74 47.88 7.92
C VAL A 3 9.12 46.87 8.89
N ARG A 4 8.49 47.32 9.99
CA ARG A 4 7.91 46.43 11.01
C ARG A 4 6.58 45.79 10.59
N LEU A 5 5.87 46.36 9.61
CA LEU A 5 4.60 45.82 9.12
C LEU A 5 4.79 44.69 8.09
N ALA A 6 5.91 44.70 7.35
CA ALA A 6 6.20 43.67 6.34
C ALA A 6 6.65 42.34 6.97
N LEU A 7 7.26 42.35 8.16
CA LEU A 7 7.70 41.13 8.83
C LEU A 7 6.52 40.31 9.40
N LEU A 8 5.42 40.97 9.79
CA LEU A 8 4.25 40.28 10.34
C LEU A 8 3.46 39.52 9.27
N THR A 9 3.41 40.02 8.03
CA THR A 9 2.71 39.35 6.93
C THR A 9 3.43 38.10 6.41
N ILE A 10 4.76 38.08 6.49
CA ILE A 10 5.57 36.92 6.07
C ILE A 10 5.44 35.78 7.10
N LEU A 11 5.33 36.09 8.39
CA LEU A 11 5.19 35.07 9.45
C LEU A 11 3.80 34.40 9.45
N ALA A 12 2.75 35.13 9.06
CA ALA A 12 1.40 34.56 8.92
C ALA A 12 1.26 33.64 7.69
N GLY A 13 2.04 33.86 6.63
CA GLY A 13 2.05 33.00 5.43
C GLY A 13 2.75 31.64 5.63
N LEU A 14 3.72 31.57 6.54
CA LEU A 14 4.46 30.33 6.84
C LEU A 14 3.66 29.33 7.68
N LEU A 15 2.71 29.80 8.49
CA LEU A 15 1.85 28.90 9.28
C LEU A 15 0.73 28.23 8.46
N ALA A 16 0.38 28.78 7.29
CA ALA A 16 -0.58 28.16 6.37
C ALA A 16 0.05 27.06 5.47
N ALA A 17 1.38 26.95 5.44
CA ALA A 17 2.09 25.96 4.62
C ALA A 17 2.28 24.60 5.31
N CYS A 18 2.08 24.50 6.63
CA CYS A 18 2.23 23.24 7.37
C CYS A 18 1.00 22.31 7.30
N GLY A 19 -0.06 22.70 6.59
CA GLY A 19 -1.31 21.91 6.47
C GLY A 19 -1.44 21.08 5.20
N ARG A 20 -0.45 21.07 4.30
CA ARG A 20 -0.57 20.44 2.97
C ARG A 20 0.36 19.23 2.79
N PHE A 21 0.19 18.23 3.65
CA PHE A 21 0.48 16.84 3.25
C PHE A 21 -0.47 15.87 3.99
N GLU A 22 -1.75 16.23 4.11
CA GLU A 22 -2.81 15.22 4.19
C GLU A 22 -3.07 14.76 2.76
N GLY A 23 -2.22 13.86 2.27
CA GLY A 23 -2.58 13.08 1.08
C GLY A 23 -3.87 12.30 1.38
N THR A 24 -4.62 11.93 0.34
CA THR A 24 -5.85 11.13 0.41
C THR A 24 -5.74 9.87 1.29
N PHE A 25 -4.52 9.46 1.64
CA PHE A 25 -4.19 8.38 2.55
C PHE A 25 -3.24 8.89 3.66
N SER A 26 -3.74 9.00 4.89
CA SER A 26 -2.91 9.32 6.06
C SER A 26 -2.43 8.03 6.71
N PHE A 27 -1.13 7.82 6.86
CA PHE A 27 -0.62 6.61 7.52
C PHE A 27 -1.09 6.52 8.97
N LEU A 28 -1.52 5.33 9.36
CA LEU A 28 -2.08 5.08 10.68
C LEU A 28 -0.95 5.05 11.73
N ARG A 29 -1.01 6.00 12.67
CA ARG A 29 -0.04 6.13 13.77
C ARG A 29 -0.55 5.62 15.11
N ASP A 30 -1.87 5.63 15.27
CA ASP A 30 -2.56 5.09 16.45
C ASP A 30 -2.80 3.59 16.28
N GLU A 31 -2.87 2.85 17.39
CA GLU A 31 -3.09 1.41 17.32
C GLU A 31 -4.42 1.07 16.64
N PRO A 32 -4.43 0.21 15.61
CA PRO A 32 -5.67 -0.18 14.98
C PRO A 32 -6.51 -1.07 15.90
N VAL A 33 -7.83 -0.91 15.82
CA VAL A 33 -8.74 -1.92 16.34
C VAL A 33 -8.59 -3.15 15.46
N LYS A 34 -7.95 -4.22 15.97
CA LYS A 34 -7.59 -5.40 15.16
C LYS A 34 -8.78 -6.03 14.44
N ALA A 35 -9.96 -6.01 15.06
CA ALA A 35 -11.20 -6.52 14.47
C ALA A 35 -11.68 -5.73 13.23
N ASP A 36 -11.24 -4.47 13.08
CA ASP A 36 -11.65 -3.60 11.97
C ASP A 36 -10.72 -3.70 10.76
N VAL A 37 -9.57 -4.37 10.90
CA VAL A 37 -8.57 -4.56 9.84
C VAL A 37 -8.99 -5.59 8.78
N PRO A 38 -9.54 -6.77 9.14
CA PRO A 38 -10.04 -7.74 8.16
C PRO A 38 -11.00 -7.13 7.14
N GLY A 39 -10.86 -7.48 5.87
CA GLY A 39 -11.67 -6.95 4.79
C GLY A 39 -11.04 -7.19 3.43
N THR A 40 -11.76 -6.78 2.40
CA THR A 40 -11.26 -6.80 1.03
C THR A 40 -10.81 -5.40 0.63
N PHE A 41 -9.61 -5.32 0.09
CA PHE A 41 -8.95 -4.11 -0.34
C PHE A 41 -8.71 -4.22 -1.84
N ILE A 42 -9.15 -3.21 -2.58
CA ILE A 42 -9.01 -3.13 -4.03
C ILE A 42 -8.03 -2.01 -4.37
N LEU A 43 -7.26 -2.21 -5.43
CA LEU A 43 -6.36 -1.18 -5.94
C LEU A 43 -7.11 0.12 -6.19
N ASP A 44 -6.61 1.22 -5.63
CA ASP A 44 -7.19 2.53 -5.88
C ASP A 44 -6.77 3.05 -7.25
N GLN A 45 -7.63 2.81 -8.24
CA GLN A 45 -7.42 3.26 -9.61
C GLN A 45 -7.65 4.77 -9.80
N SER A 46 -8.31 5.44 -8.83
CA SER A 46 -8.64 6.87 -8.91
C SER A 46 -7.50 7.78 -8.47
N SER A 47 -6.47 7.23 -7.83
CA SER A 47 -5.28 7.95 -7.39
C SER A 47 -4.09 7.75 -8.34
N GLN A 48 -2.95 8.33 -7.93
CA GLN A 48 -1.65 8.19 -8.59
C GLN A 48 -1.26 6.71 -8.82
N SER A 49 -1.75 5.77 -8.00
CA SER A 49 -1.43 4.35 -8.14
C SER A 49 -1.85 3.78 -9.49
N GLY A 50 -3.07 4.08 -9.96
CA GLY A 50 -3.55 3.60 -11.25
C GLY A 50 -2.77 4.18 -12.43
N ALA A 51 -2.45 5.49 -12.39
CA ALA A 51 -1.65 6.13 -13.45
C ALA A 51 -0.21 5.61 -13.47
N MET A 52 0.39 5.43 -12.30
CA MET A 52 1.73 4.89 -12.14
C MET A 52 1.83 3.47 -12.69
N LEU A 53 0.92 2.56 -12.31
CA LEU A 53 0.94 1.19 -12.80
C LEU A 53 0.72 1.11 -14.32
N ARG A 54 -0.16 1.94 -14.90
CA ARG A 54 -0.29 2.03 -16.36
C ARG A 54 0.98 2.51 -17.04
N SER A 55 1.69 3.47 -16.44
CA SER A 55 2.98 3.94 -16.97
C SER A 55 4.08 2.87 -16.94
N MET A 56 3.95 1.87 -16.06
CA MET A 56 4.80 0.69 -15.99
C MET A 56 4.36 -0.45 -16.93
N GLY A 57 3.26 -0.27 -17.67
CA GLY A 57 2.75 -1.24 -18.65
C GLY A 57 1.63 -2.15 -18.15
N TYR A 58 1.17 -2.02 -16.90
CA TYR A 58 0.05 -2.81 -16.40
C TYR A 58 -1.28 -2.31 -16.94
N THR A 59 -2.09 -3.24 -17.45
CA THR A 59 -3.39 -2.94 -18.08
C THR A 59 -4.56 -3.43 -17.25
N ASP A 60 -4.46 -4.64 -16.69
CA ASP A 60 -5.38 -5.11 -15.65
C ASP A 60 -4.99 -4.50 -14.31
N LEU A 61 -5.91 -3.74 -13.70
CA LEU A 61 -5.76 -3.09 -12.40
C LEU A 61 -6.82 -3.60 -11.40
N SER A 62 -7.28 -4.83 -11.56
CA SER A 62 -8.27 -5.50 -10.70
C SER A 62 -7.68 -6.08 -9.40
N ALA A 63 -6.42 -5.73 -9.08
CA ALA A 63 -5.71 -6.25 -7.93
C ALA A 63 -6.53 -6.14 -6.64
N ARG A 64 -6.60 -7.26 -5.92
CA ARG A 64 -7.42 -7.43 -4.72
C ARG A 64 -6.64 -8.16 -3.64
N ILE A 65 -6.72 -7.66 -2.42
CA ILE A 65 -6.16 -8.24 -1.20
C ILE A 65 -7.33 -8.51 -0.26
N THR A 66 -7.48 -9.72 0.25
CA THR A 66 -8.49 -10.03 1.27
C THR A 66 -7.79 -10.52 2.53
N LEU A 67 -8.00 -9.80 3.63
CA LEU A 67 -7.55 -10.18 4.97
C LEU A 67 -8.74 -10.76 5.73
N LYS A 68 -8.63 -11.98 6.24
CA LYS A 68 -9.69 -12.64 7.01
C LYS A 68 -9.44 -12.54 8.51
N GLU A 69 -10.51 -12.64 9.29
CA GLU A 69 -10.48 -12.60 10.76
C GLU A 69 -9.67 -13.75 11.38
N ASP A 70 -9.56 -14.89 10.68
CA ASP A 70 -8.77 -16.06 11.09
C ASP A 70 -7.25 -15.89 10.93
N GLY A 71 -6.79 -14.70 10.50
CA GLY A 71 -5.37 -14.42 10.27
C GLY A 71 -4.85 -14.91 8.92
N THR A 72 -5.72 -15.40 8.02
CA THR A 72 -5.33 -15.77 6.65
C THR A 72 -5.59 -14.65 5.65
N PHE A 73 -4.86 -14.65 4.54
CA PHE A 73 -5.07 -13.71 3.45
C PHE A 73 -5.08 -14.39 2.08
N SER A 74 -5.63 -13.68 1.11
CA SER A 74 -5.49 -14.00 -0.32
C SER A 74 -5.28 -12.75 -1.15
N ILE A 75 -4.42 -12.85 -2.16
CA ILE A 75 -4.15 -11.82 -3.16
C ILE A 75 -4.49 -12.38 -4.54
N SER A 76 -5.09 -11.55 -5.40
CA SER A 76 -5.34 -11.87 -6.81
C SER A 76 -5.00 -10.67 -7.69
N GLN A 77 -4.46 -10.94 -8.88
CA GLN A 77 -4.15 -9.94 -9.92
C GLN A 77 -3.22 -8.82 -9.43
N MET A 78 -2.29 -9.13 -8.52
CA MET A 78 -1.32 -8.15 -8.06
C MET A 78 -0.24 -7.93 -9.12
N PRO A 79 0.02 -6.69 -9.56
CA PRO A 79 1.17 -6.39 -10.42
C PRO A 79 2.47 -6.91 -9.79
N ASP A 80 3.29 -7.64 -10.56
CA ASP A 80 4.52 -8.32 -10.10
C ASP A 80 5.61 -7.37 -9.53
N CYS A 81 5.45 -6.05 -9.64
CA CYS A 81 6.33 -5.03 -9.06
C CYS A 81 6.23 -4.88 -7.53
N TRP A 82 5.42 -5.71 -6.85
CA TRP A 82 5.08 -5.56 -5.43
C TRP A 82 6.05 -6.22 -4.44
N LEU A 83 6.91 -7.13 -4.90
CA LEU A 83 7.88 -7.80 -4.04
C LEU A 83 9.17 -6.99 -3.94
N THR A 84 9.77 -7.03 -2.76
CA THR A 84 10.72 -6.06 -2.17
C THR A 84 11.99 -5.74 -2.94
N ASP A 85 12.29 -6.46 -4.03
CA ASP A 85 13.58 -6.37 -4.70
C ASP A 85 13.49 -5.80 -6.11
N PHE A 86 12.30 -5.40 -6.61
CA PHE A 86 12.05 -5.28 -8.05
C PHE A 86 12.85 -6.30 -8.85
N ALA A 87 12.50 -7.57 -8.67
CA ALA A 87 12.77 -8.49 -9.76
C ALA A 87 12.24 -7.81 -11.03
N ASP A 88 13.08 -7.73 -12.06
CA ASP A 88 12.78 -7.08 -13.35
C ASP A 88 11.30 -7.24 -13.68
N SER A 89 10.48 -6.24 -13.38
CA SER A 89 9.03 -6.38 -13.48
C SER A 89 8.75 -6.70 -14.94
N LYS A 90 8.13 -7.85 -15.22
CA LYS A 90 7.92 -8.32 -16.60
C LYS A 90 6.54 -7.93 -17.12
N GLY A 91 5.85 -7.04 -16.40
CA GLY A 91 4.49 -6.64 -16.70
C GLY A 91 3.47 -7.76 -16.41
N GLY A 92 3.81 -8.66 -15.49
CA GLY A 92 2.96 -9.79 -15.15
C GLY A 92 2.19 -9.61 -13.85
N TYR A 93 1.46 -10.66 -13.47
CA TYR A 93 0.55 -10.62 -12.33
C TYR A 93 0.75 -11.84 -11.44
N ASP A 94 0.53 -11.63 -10.15
CA ASP A 94 0.62 -12.63 -9.12
C ASP A 94 -0.70 -12.83 -8.38
N GLY A 95 -0.92 -14.07 -7.94
CA GLY A 95 -1.89 -14.41 -6.92
C GLY A 95 -1.24 -15.28 -5.86
N CYS A 96 -1.61 -15.09 -4.59
CA CYS A 96 -1.05 -15.89 -3.50
C CYS A 96 -1.96 -15.90 -2.27
N SER A 97 -1.61 -16.71 -1.29
CA SER A 97 -2.30 -16.82 -0.01
C SER A 97 -1.33 -17.23 1.10
N GLY A 98 -1.72 -16.96 2.33
CA GLY A 98 -0.96 -17.35 3.51
C GLY A 98 -1.53 -16.71 4.77
N THR A 99 -0.66 -16.31 5.69
CA THR A 99 -1.04 -15.70 6.96
C THR A 99 -0.63 -14.23 7.04
N TRP A 100 -1.35 -13.44 7.84
CA TRP A 100 -1.05 -12.03 8.05
C TRP A 100 -1.01 -11.67 9.54
N SER A 101 -0.27 -10.61 9.85
CA SER A 101 -0.20 -10.04 11.20
C SER A 101 -0.01 -8.52 11.14
N ILE A 102 -0.34 -7.84 12.24
CA ILE A 102 -0.07 -6.40 12.42
C ILE A 102 1.15 -6.24 13.30
N TYR A 103 2.07 -5.38 12.90
CA TYR A 103 3.14 -4.90 13.75
C TYR A 103 3.33 -3.40 13.59
N LYS A 104 3.97 -2.79 14.59
CA LYS A 104 4.35 -1.38 14.52
C LYS A 104 5.73 -1.26 13.89
N SER A 105 5.84 -0.52 12.80
CA SER A 105 7.09 -0.18 12.13
C SER A 105 7.36 1.31 12.32
N TYR A 106 8.38 1.66 13.10
CA TYR A 106 8.65 3.05 13.50
C TYR A 106 7.41 3.72 14.13
N SER A 107 6.83 4.71 13.43
CA SER A 107 5.69 5.51 13.87
C SER A 107 4.36 5.09 13.23
N VAL A 108 4.35 4.02 12.42
CA VAL A 108 3.16 3.57 11.68
C VAL A 108 2.87 2.09 11.92
N TYR A 109 1.65 1.66 11.63
CA TYR A 109 1.27 0.24 11.67
C TYR A 109 1.33 -0.39 10.28
N THR A 110 1.82 -1.62 10.23
CA THR A 110 2.08 -2.37 9.00
C THR A 110 1.45 -3.76 9.09
N ILE A 111 0.85 -4.21 7.99
CA ILE A 111 0.44 -5.58 7.75
C ILE A 111 1.64 -6.33 7.17
N SER A 112 2.11 -7.33 7.90
CA SER A 112 3.05 -8.33 7.38
C SER A 112 2.26 -9.50 6.82
N LEU A 113 2.56 -9.90 5.59
CA LEU A 113 2.05 -11.10 4.95
C LEU A 113 3.15 -12.15 4.92
N SER A 114 2.87 -13.37 5.36
CA SER A 114 3.71 -14.55 5.17
C SER A 114 3.06 -15.43 4.11
N VAL A 115 3.68 -15.51 2.93
CA VAL A 115 3.12 -16.25 1.79
C VAL A 115 3.40 -17.74 1.94
N ASP A 116 2.33 -18.55 1.93
CA ASP A 116 2.41 -20.01 2.04
C ASP A 116 2.18 -20.70 0.68
N ARG A 117 1.37 -20.09 -0.20
CA ARG A 117 1.01 -20.66 -1.51
C ARG A 117 0.87 -19.59 -2.57
N TRP A 118 1.33 -19.90 -3.77
CA TRP A 118 1.15 -19.09 -4.97
C TRP A 118 0.12 -19.72 -5.91
N VAL A 119 -0.61 -18.88 -6.64
CA VAL A 119 -1.51 -19.31 -7.72
C VAL A 119 -0.66 -19.73 -8.91
N GLU A 120 -1.04 -20.83 -9.55
CA GLU A 120 -0.38 -21.30 -10.78
C GLU A 120 -0.40 -20.22 -11.86
N GLY A 121 0.72 -20.01 -12.53
CA GLY A 121 0.86 -18.97 -13.55
C GLY A 121 1.23 -17.58 -13.02
N SER A 122 1.31 -17.39 -11.69
CA SER A 122 1.90 -16.18 -11.11
C SER A 122 3.29 -15.95 -11.67
N THR A 123 3.61 -14.70 -12.03
CA THR A 123 4.93 -14.35 -12.58
C THR A 123 6.06 -14.76 -11.65
N TYR A 124 5.86 -14.56 -10.35
CA TYR A 124 6.79 -14.99 -9.32
C TYR A 124 7.15 -16.49 -9.44
N VAL A 125 6.15 -17.36 -9.62
CA VAL A 125 6.33 -18.81 -9.75
C VAL A 125 7.05 -19.19 -11.04
N ARG A 126 6.73 -18.50 -12.15
CA ARG A 126 7.35 -18.77 -13.46
C ARG A 126 8.84 -18.46 -13.45
N ASP A 127 9.23 -17.39 -12.77
CA ASP A 127 10.58 -16.86 -12.81
C ASP A 127 11.51 -17.44 -11.73
N LYS A 128 10.98 -17.77 -10.54
CA LYS A 128 11.79 -18.25 -9.41
C LYS A 128 11.59 -19.74 -9.08
N LYS A 129 11.35 -20.58 -10.11
CA LYS A 129 11.23 -22.05 -9.98
C LYS A 129 12.24 -22.60 -8.96
N ASN A 130 11.75 -23.06 -7.81
CA ASN A 130 12.51 -23.62 -6.69
C ASN A 130 13.31 -22.65 -5.80
N SER A 131 12.65 -21.64 -5.25
CA SER A 131 13.20 -20.97 -4.07
C SER A 131 12.30 -21.29 -2.88
N GLY A 132 12.77 -22.18 -1.99
CA GLY A 132 12.06 -22.60 -0.77
C GLY A 132 11.99 -21.49 0.29
N PHE A 133 11.91 -20.23 -0.13
CA PHE A 133 11.85 -19.09 0.76
C PHE A 133 10.38 -18.77 1.06
N ALA A 134 10.07 -18.62 2.35
CA ALA A 134 8.88 -17.89 2.78
C ALA A 134 9.07 -16.44 2.33
N TYR A 135 8.14 -15.94 1.53
CA TYR A 135 8.17 -14.54 1.11
C TYR A 135 7.29 -13.72 2.02
N THR A 136 7.89 -12.66 2.55
CA THR A 136 7.15 -11.67 3.32
C THR A 136 6.88 -10.43 2.47
N ALA A 137 5.65 -9.95 2.51
CA ALA A 137 5.30 -8.64 1.96
C ALA A 137 4.75 -7.73 3.06
N ALA A 138 4.95 -6.43 2.92
CA ALA A 138 4.58 -5.46 3.94
C ALA A 138 3.73 -4.33 3.35
N PHE A 139 2.60 -4.04 3.99
CA PHE A 139 1.69 -2.96 3.61
C PHE A 139 1.45 -2.05 4.80
N THR A 140 1.72 -0.76 4.65
CA THR A 140 1.44 0.24 5.69
C THR A 140 -0.07 0.50 5.75
N LEU A 141 -0.65 0.48 6.95
CA LEU A 141 -2.05 0.84 7.15
C LEU A 141 -2.24 2.35 6.93
N THR A 142 -3.29 2.69 6.20
CA THR A 142 -3.75 4.07 6.00
C THR A 142 -5.10 4.26 6.66
N LYS A 143 -5.40 5.49 7.08
CA LYS A 143 -6.71 5.89 7.60
C LYS A 143 -7.58 6.34 6.44
N GLU A 144 -8.76 5.75 6.32
CA GLU A 144 -9.80 6.14 5.37
C GLU A 144 -11.06 6.62 6.10
N LYS A 145 -11.99 7.23 5.37
CA LYS A 145 -13.29 7.64 5.92
C LYS A 145 -14.10 6.46 6.49
N GLU A 146 -14.02 5.30 5.85
CA GLU A 146 -14.80 4.09 6.17
C GLU A 146 -13.87 2.92 6.59
N GLY A 147 -12.87 3.22 7.44
CA GLY A 147 -11.98 2.22 8.04
C GLY A 147 -10.52 2.41 7.66
N TYR A 148 -9.83 1.31 7.35
CA TYR A 148 -8.42 1.32 6.97
C TYR A 148 -8.25 1.05 5.47
N GLY A 149 -7.17 1.59 4.90
CA GLY A 149 -6.64 1.19 3.61
C GLY A 149 -5.23 0.60 3.76
N LEU A 150 -4.62 0.23 2.63
CA LEU A 150 -3.27 -0.33 2.59
C LEU A 150 -2.40 0.49 1.62
N ALA A 151 -1.14 0.67 1.96
CA ALA A 151 -0.14 1.31 1.12
C ALA A 151 1.08 0.41 0.98
N LEU A 152 1.38 0.04 -0.26
CA LEU A 152 2.56 -0.73 -0.62
C LEU A 152 3.68 0.24 -1.04
N PRO A 153 4.81 0.30 -0.31
CA PRO A 153 5.96 1.06 -0.76
C PRO A 153 6.61 0.39 -1.98
N LEU A 154 6.91 1.15 -3.03
CA LEU A 154 7.74 0.66 -4.13
C LEU A 154 9.22 0.84 -3.78
N ALA A 155 10.06 -0.16 -4.04
CA ALA A 155 11.46 -0.19 -3.61
C ALA A 155 12.39 0.82 -4.33
N ALA A 156 11.87 1.68 -5.22
CA ALA A 156 12.70 2.48 -6.13
C ALA A 156 12.80 3.83 -5.48
N GLY A 157 14.01 4.13 -4.99
CA GLY A 157 14.38 5.36 -4.32
C GLY A 157 13.56 6.55 -4.85
N ASP A 158 12.75 7.09 -3.96
CA ASP A 158 11.86 8.25 -4.07
C ASP A 158 10.42 8.05 -4.59
N LYS A 159 9.53 7.84 -3.60
CA LYS A 159 8.20 8.48 -3.42
C LYS A 159 6.98 7.90 -4.16
N GLY A 160 6.90 6.58 -4.32
CA GLY A 160 5.68 5.91 -4.80
C GLY A 160 5.07 4.97 -3.78
N HIS A 161 3.77 5.12 -3.51
CA HIS A 161 2.98 4.05 -2.88
C HIS A 161 1.90 3.58 -3.85
N VAL A 162 1.68 2.27 -3.88
CA VAL A 162 0.46 1.69 -4.46
C VAL A 162 -0.57 1.60 -3.34
N TYR A 163 -1.67 2.33 -3.47
CA TYR A 163 -2.72 2.38 -2.47
C TYR A 163 -3.84 1.41 -2.82
N PHE A 164 -4.33 0.73 -1.79
CA PHE A 164 -5.51 -0.11 -1.85
C PHE A 164 -6.52 0.44 -0.87
N ARG A 165 -7.75 0.61 -1.36
CA ARG A 165 -8.87 1.09 -0.56
C ARG A 165 -9.74 -0.06 -0.14
N ARG A 166 -10.43 0.09 1.00
CA ARG A 166 -11.41 -0.91 1.41
C ARG A 166 -12.56 -0.95 0.40
N GLU A 167 -12.93 -2.15 -0.03
CA GLU A 167 -14.14 -2.37 -0.80
C GLU A 167 -15.35 -2.11 0.12
N LYS A 168 -16.29 -1.30 -0.34
CA LYS A 168 -17.51 -1.02 0.41
C LYS A 168 -18.32 -2.30 0.55
N ARG A 169 -18.74 -2.63 1.77
CA ARG A 169 -19.80 -3.62 1.98
C ARG A 169 -21.08 -3.03 1.39
N GLY A 170 -21.61 -3.69 0.36
CA GLY A 170 -22.91 -3.34 -0.25
C GLY A 170 -24.08 -3.62 0.67
#